data_AF-A0A314YI96-F1
#
_entry.id   AF-A0A314YI96-F1
#
_cell.length_a   1.000
_cell.length_b   1.000
_cell.length_c   1.000
_cell.angle_alpha   90.00
_cell.angle_beta   90.00
_cell.angle_gamma   90.00
#
_symmetry.space_group_name_H-M   'P 1'
#
loop_
_entity.id
_entity.type
_entity.pdbx_description
1 polymer ?
#
loop_
_entity_poly.entity_id
_entity_poly.type
_entity_poly.pdbx_seq_one_letter_code
_entity_poly.pdbx_strand_id
1 'polypeptide(L)'
;MAVQDQNQEGKSNLGPESSGGRKALPNFLLSVRLKYVKLGYHYLISNAVYFLLVPLMAVVSAHLSTLTLEDFVQLWHQLKFNFVSVTLCSGLLVFLTTLYFTTRPRKVFLMNFACYKPEPARTCTRELFMERSKLTGSFSDENLAFQQKILERAGLGQNTYMPEAVMRVPPNPCMDEARKEAEMVMFGAIDELLEKTGVKPKDIGILVVNCSLFNPTPSLSAMIVNHYKLRGNIVSYNLGGMGCSAGLISIDLAKQLLQVHPNSYALVVSMENITLNWYFGNDRSMLLSNCLFRLGGAAILLSNRSSDRRRSKYQLMHTVRTHKGSDDKAYRCVFQKEDDTKRVGVALSKDLMAVAGEALKTNITTLGPIVLPMSEQLLFFVTLVARKVFKMKNIKPYIPDFKLAFEHFCIHAGGRAVLDEMEKNLELSDWHMEPSRMTLIGLGTLQAALCGMNWLTLRPREE
;
A
#
# COMPACT_ATOMS: atom_id res chain seq x y z
N MET A 1 6.03 32.65 37.61
CA MET A 1 5.41 33.56 36.62
C MET A 1 4.09 32.91 36.20
N ALA A 2 2.98 32.97 36.95
CA ALA A 2 2.32 34.08 37.64
C ALA A 2 1.80 35.18 36.70
N VAL A 3 0.47 35.13 36.47
CA VAL A 3 -0.47 36.27 36.25
C VAL A 3 -0.44 36.83 34.80
N GLN A 4 -1.55 37.04 34.08
CA GLN A 4 -2.81 37.67 34.49
C GLN A 4 -4.00 37.31 33.57
N ASP A 5 -5.12 37.02 34.23
CA ASP A 5 -6.48 36.97 33.72
C ASP A 5 -7.07 38.39 33.75
N GLN A 6 -7.90 38.76 32.76
CA GLN A 6 -8.88 39.84 32.91
C GLN A 6 -10.21 39.42 32.29
N ASN A 7 -11.13 39.10 33.20
CA ASN A 7 -12.56 38.99 33.00
C ASN A 7 -13.19 40.39 32.99
N GLN A 8 -14.20 40.61 32.13
CA GLN A 8 -15.32 41.48 32.47
C GLN A 8 -16.61 41.02 31.78
N GLU A 9 -17.59 40.71 32.63
CA GLU A 9 -19.02 40.48 32.39
C GLU A 9 -19.64 41.66 31.61
N GLY A 10 -20.75 41.59 30.88
CA GLY A 10 -21.86 40.66 30.74
C GLY A 10 -23.07 41.49 30.28
N LYS A 11 -23.93 40.97 29.39
CA LYS A 11 -25.38 41.26 29.33
C LYS A 11 -26.05 40.52 28.15
N SER A 12 -27.01 39.69 28.52
CA SER A 12 -28.01 39.05 27.67
C SER A 12 -29.01 40.05 27.10
N ASN A 13 -29.41 39.89 25.84
CA ASN A 13 -30.75 40.25 25.36
C ASN A 13 -31.15 39.34 24.18
N LEU A 14 -32.38 38.82 24.25
CA LEU A 14 -33.00 37.87 23.33
C LEU A 14 -33.83 38.58 22.23
N GLY A 15 -33.57 38.21 20.96
CA GLY A 15 -34.50 38.14 19.81
C GLY A 15 -34.76 39.40 18.95
N PRO A 16 -35.28 39.29 17.69
CA PRO A 16 -35.38 38.14 16.77
C PRO A 16 -34.80 38.38 15.34
N GLU A 17 -34.99 37.38 14.47
CA GLU A 17 -34.50 37.09 13.11
C GLU A 17 -34.44 38.22 12.05
N SER A 18 -33.45 38.16 11.12
CA SER A 18 -33.69 37.91 9.68
C SER A 18 -32.44 37.89 8.78
N SER A 19 -32.42 36.93 7.86
CA SER A 19 -31.78 36.93 6.53
C SER A 19 -30.26 36.73 6.35
N GLY A 20 -29.90 35.46 6.07
CA GLY A 20 -29.21 35.06 4.82
C GLY A 20 -27.89 35.71 4.42
N GLY A 21 -26.76 35.12 4.84
CA GLY A 21 -25.44 35.36 4.25
C GLY A 21 -24.58 34.10 4.24
N ARG A 22 -24.63 33.32 3.14
CA ARG A 22 -23.76 32.15 2.92
C ARG A 22 -22.30 32.61 2.85
N LYS A 23 -21.49 32.23 3.85
CA LYS A 23 -20.02 32.21 3.71
C LYS A 23 -19.68 31.25 2.56
N ALA A 24 -19.08 31.80 1.50
CA ALA A 24 -18.66 31.05 0.32
C ALA A 24 -17.64 29.98 0.71
N LEU A 25 -18.01 28.71 0.50
CA LEU A 25 -17.09 27.57 0.53
C LEU A 25 -15.99 27.80 -0.52
N PRO A 26 -14.71 27.49 -0.21
CA PRO A 26 -13.66 27.52 -1.23
C PRO A 26 -14.03 26.58 -2.38
N ASN A 27 -13.95 27.12 -3.61
CA ASN A 27 -14.45 26.51 -4.84
C ASN A 27 -13.87 25.11 -5.11
N PHE A 28 -14.55 24.07 -4.61
CA PHE A 28 -14.28 22.66 -4.88
C PHE A 28 -14.27 22.33 -6.40
N LEU A 29 -15.01 23.12 -7.20
CA LEU A 29 -15.05 22.98 -8.66
C LEU A 29 -13.73 23.37 -9.35
N LEU A 30 -12.95 24.29 -8.75
CA LEU A 30 -11.63 24.69 -9.25
C LEU A 30 -10.60 23.59 -9.04
N SER A 31 -10.64 22.90 -7.89
CA SER A 31 -9.69 21.81 -7.58
C SER A 31 -9.89 20.59 -8.50
N VAL A 32 -11.14 20.29 -8.86
CA VAL A 32 -11.48 19.22 -9.79
C VAL A 32 -11.05 19.58 -11.22
N ARG A 33 -11.31 20.79 -11.70
CA ARG A 33 -10.81 21.27 -13.00
C ARG A 33 -9.27 21.22 -13.07
N LEU A 34 -8.57 21.65 -12.02
CA LEU A 34 -7.11 21.62 -11.96
C LEU A 34 -6.54 20.20 -11.99
N LYS A 35 -7.19 19.21 -11.36
CA LYS A 35 -6.73 17.80 -11.42
C LYS A 35 -6.82 17.21 -12.82
N TYR A 36 -7.92 17.46 -13.55
CA TYR A 36 -8.08 16.93 -14.92
C TYR A 36 -7.25 17.69 -15.96
N VAL A 37 -7.08 19.01 -15.78
CA VAL A 37 -6.13 19.78 -16.61
C VAL A 37 -4.70 19.33 -16.37
N LYS A 38 -4.30 19.04 -15.12
CA LYS A 38 -2.98 18.45 -14.82
C LYS A 38 -2.80 17.08 -15.46
N LEU A 39 -3.84 16.25 -15.53
CA LEU A 39 -3.78 14.95 -16.20
C LEU A 39 -3.55 15.10 -17.71
N GLY A 40 -4.31 15.99 -18.37
CA GLY A 40 -4.11 16.30 -19.78
C GLY A 40 -2.74 16.92 -20.08
N TYR A 41 -2.26 17.80 -19.21
CA TYR A 41 -0.94 18.43 -19.33
C TYR A 41 0.20 17.43 -19.08
N HIS A 42 0.05 16.54 -18.10
CA HIS A 42 1.00 15.46 -17.85
C HIS A 42 1.05 14.47 -19.02
N TYR A 43 -0.08 14.18 -19.66
CA TYR A 43 -0.14 13.35 -20.86
C TYR A 43 0.56 14.01 -22.06
N LEU A 44 0.31 15.30 -22.28
CA LEU A 44 0.98 16.09 -23.32
C LEU A 44 2.48 16.16 -23.09
N ILE A 45 2.94 16.43 -21.87
CA ILE A 45 4.38 16.52 -21.55
C ILE A 45 5.07 15.15 -21.58
N SER A 46 4.46 14.13 -20.98
CA SER A 46 5.07 12.79 -20.88
C SER A 46 5.22 12.14 -22.25
N ASN A 47 4.34 12.46 -23.20
CA ASN A 47 4.38 11.97 -24.57
C ASN A 47 4.86 13.02 -25.59
N ALA A 48 5.17 14.26 -25.19
CA ALA A 48 5.61 15.34 -26.07
C ALA A 48 6.82 14.92 -26.91
N VAL A 49 7.74 14.20 -26.27
CA VAL A 49 8.94 13.65 -26.90
C VAL A 49 8.58 12.70 -28.05
N TYR A 50 7.54 11.87 -27.92
CA TYR A 50 7.06 11.00 -28.99
C TYR A 50 6.31 11.78 -30.08
N PHE A 51 5.45 12.74 -29.70
CA PHE A 51 4.75 13.59 -30.67
C PHE A 51 5.71 14.46 -31.50
N LEU A 52 6.88 14.83 -30.96
CA LEU A 52 7.93 15.54 -31.68
C LEU A 52 8.87 14.59 -32.44
N LEU A 53 9.28 13.47 -31.84
CA LEU A 53 10.25 12.55 -32.46
C LEU A 53 9.63 11.71 -33.58
N VAL A 54 8.37 11.30 -33.52
CA VAL A 54 7.78 10.44 -34.55
C VAL A 54 7.69 11.15 -35.91
N PRO A 55 7.19 12.40 -36.01
CA PRO A 55 7.26 13.17 -37.25
C PRO A 55 8.71 13.44 -37.68
N LEU A 56 9.59 13.75 -36.74
CA LEU A 56 11.00 14.02 -37.04
C LEU A 56 11.73 12.79 -37.59
N MET A 57 11.49 11.61 -37.01
CA MET A 57 12.02 10.33 -37.49
C MET A 57 11.41 9.94 -38.85
N ALA A 58 10.14 10.25 -39.10
CA ALA A 58 9.52 10.05 -40.41
C ALA A 58 10.16 10.95 -41.48
N VAL A 59 10.42 12.23 -41.15
CA VAL A 59 11.11 13.19 -42.04
C VAL A 59 12.56 12.76 -42.28
N VAL A 60 13.29 12.34 -41.23
CA VAL A 60 14.66 11.86 -41.33
C VAL A 60 14.74 10.58 -42.17
N SER A 61 13.84 9.61 -41.96
CA SER A 61 13.77 8.39 -42.78
C SER A 61 13.43 8.69 -44.24
N ALA A 62 12.52 9.63 -44.51
CA ALA A 62 12.21 10.06 -45.86
C ALA A 62 13.44 10.69 -46.54
N HIS A 63 14.19 11.55 -45.85
CA HIS A 63 15.44 12.12 -46.37
C HIS A 63 16.56 11.09 -46.51
N LEU A 64 16.68 10.11 -45.61
CA LEU A 64 17.66 9.03 -45.74
C LEU A 64 17.37 8.12 -46.94
N SER A 65 16.10 7.93 -47.30
CA SER A 65 15.72 7.12 -48.47
C SER A 65 16.06 7.78 -49.82
N THR A 66 16.38 9.08 -49.81
CA THR A 66 16.78 9.86 -51.00
C THR A 66 18.29 10.07 -51.14
N LEU A 67 19.11 9.54 -50.21
CA LEU A 67 20.56 9.76 -50.23
C LEU A 67 21.26 8.91 -51.30
N THR A 68 22.14 9.56 -52.08
CA THR A 68 23.01 8.91 -53.06
C THR A 68 24.45 8.79 -52.53
N LEU A 69 25.32 8.00 -53.21
CA LEU A 69 26.73 7.83 -52.81
C LEU A 69 27.54 9.14 -52.89
N GLU A 70 27.15 10.09 -53.74
CA GLU A 70 27.79 11.42 -53.84
C GLU A 70 27.46 12.30 -52.63
N ASP A 71 26.24 12.21 -52.08
CA ASP A 71 25.83 12.94 -50.88
C ASP A 71 26.67 12.56 -49.65
N PHE A 72 27.10 11.29 -49.54
CA PHE A 72 27.97 10.82 -48.46
C PHE A 72 29.37 11.45 -48.52
N VAL A 73 29.93 11.62 -49.72
CA VAL A 73 31.24 12.27 -49.92
C VAL A 73 31.15 13.76 -49.58
N GLN A 74 30.03 14.42 -49.93
CA GLN A 74 29.79 15.82 -49.63
C GLN A 74 29.53 16.07 -48.13
N LEU A 75 28.81 15.16 -47.46
CA LEU A 75 28.62 15.18 -46.00
C LEU A 75 29.96 15.05 -45.26
N TRP A 76 30.85 14.15 -45.73
CA TRP A 76 32.19 13.97 -45.18
C TRP A 76 33.07 15.23 -45.33
N HIS A 77 32.94 15.93 -46.46
CA HIS A 77 33.60 17.21 -46.68
C HIS A 77 33.06 18.33 -45.78
N GLN A 78 31.75 18.39 -45.55
CA GLN A 78 31.14 19.35 -44.62
C GLN A 78 31.46 19.05 -43.15
N LEU A 79 31.56 17.77 -42.76
CA LEU A 79 32.00 17.34 -41.43
C LEU A 79 33.42 17.83 -41.11
N LYS A 80 34.33 17.84 -42.09
CA LYS A 80 35.69 18.40 -41.94
C LYS A 80 35.69 19.93 -41.75
N PHE A 81 34.81 20.67 -42.44
CA PHE A 81 34.76 22.13 -42.35
C PHE A 81 33.97 22.65 -41.13
N ASN A 82 33.02 21.87 -40.61
CA ASN A 82 32.18 22.23 -39.45
C ASN A 82 32.62 21.54 -38.15
N PHE A 83 33.94 21.38 -37.95
CA PHE A 83 34.52 20.73 -36.76
C PHE A 83 33.96 21.28 -35.43
N VAL A 84 33.78 22.60 -35.35
CA VAL A 84 33.22 23.28 -34.16
C VAL A 84 31.77 22.84 -33.91
N SER A 85 30.91 22.86 -34.94
CA SER A 85 29.51 22.46 -34.83
C SER A 85 29.37 20.98 -34.47
N VAL A 86 30.19 20.11 -35.06
CA VAL A 86 30.18 18.67 -34.76
C VAL A 86 30.62 18.41 -33.31
N THR A 87 31.63 19.12 -32.82
CA THR A 87 32.11 19.02 -31.44
C THR A 87 31.05 19.55 -30.44
N LEU A 88 30.39 20.67 -30.76
CA LEU A 88 29.31 21.20 -29.94
C LEU A 88 28.09 20.28 -29.90
N CYS A 89 27.66 19.74 -31.06
CA CYS A 89 26.52 18.84 -31.14
C CYS A 89 26.79 17.49 -30.44
N SER A 90 27.98 16.92 -30.59
CA SER A 90 28.37 15.69 -29.88
C SER A 90 28.51 15.92 -28.38
N GLY A 91 29.10 17.03 -27.94
CA GLY A 91 29.16 17.42 -26.54
C GLY A 91 27.77 17.61 -25.93
N LEU A 92 26.86 18.29 -26.65
CA LEU A 92 25.47 18.45 -26.25
C LEU A 92 24.74 17.11 -26.17
N LEU A 93 24.96 16.20 -27.14
CA LEU A 93 24.34 14.88 -27.15
C LEU A 93 24.80 14.03 -25.95
N VAL A 94 26.11 14.02 -25.65
CA VAL A 94 26.66 13.33 -24.47
C VAL A 94 26.10 13.95 -23.18
N PHE A 95 26.03 15.28 -23.09
CA PHE A 95 25.47 15.98 -21.94
C PHE A 95 23.99 15.64 -21.74
N LEU A 96 23.16 15.76 -22.77
CA LEU A 96 21.73 15.45 -22.73
C LEU A 96 21.48 13.97 -22.39
N THR A 97 22.30 13.07 -22.94
CA THR A 97 22.22 11.63 -22.68
C THR A 97 22.60 11.32 -21.23
N THR A 98 23.69 11.93 -20.73
CA THR A 98 24.11 11.79 -19.33
C THR A 98 23.06 12.36 -18.38
N LEU A 99 22.53 13.55 -18.68
CA LEU A 99 21.45 14.18 -17.92
C LEU A 99 20.20 13.29 -17.90
N TYR A 100 19.81 12.74 -19.05
CA TYR A 100 18.68 11.83 -19.15
C TYR A 100 18.86 10.55 -18.33
N PHE A 101 20.04 9.92 -18.36
CA PHE A 101 20.29 8.71 -17.56
C PHE A 101 20.42 8.99 -16.06
N THR A 102 20.92 10.17 -15.68
CA THR A 102 21.07 10.56 -14.26
C THR A 102 19.78 11.09 -13.63
N THR A 103 18.90 11.73 -14.41
CA THR A 103 17.61 12.25 -13.94
C THR A 103 16.49 11.22 -13.96
N ARG A 104 16.67 10.10 -14.68
CA ARG A 104 15.65 9.06 -14.76
C ARG A 104 15.46 8.34 -13.42
N PRO A 105 14.20 8.11 -12.99
CA PRO A 105 13.94 7.33 -11.79
C PRO A 105 14.47 5.92 -11.97
N ARG A 106 15.09 5.40 -10.92
CA ARG A 106 15.64 4.06 -10.88
C ARG A 106 14.49 3.06 -10.82
N LYS A 107 14.61 2.00 -11.61
CA LYS A 107 13.67 0.87 -11.54
C LYS A 107 13.85 0.17 -10.20
N VAL A 108 12.73 -0.23 -9.60
CA VAL A 108 12.71 -1.00 -8.35
C VAL A 108 12.15 -2.38 -8.66
N PHE A 109 12.89 -3.40 -8.24
CA PHE A 109 12.60 -4.80 -8.48
C PHE A 109 12.27 -5.49 -7.16
N LEU A 110 11.21 -6.30 -7.16
CA LEU A 110 10.93 -7.23 -6.07
C LEU A 110 11.70 -8.52 -6.36
N MET A 111 12.72 -8.77 -5.54
CA MET A 111 13.59 -9.92 -5.67
C MET A 111 12.86 -11.20 -5.33
N ASN A 112 12.40 -11.28 -4.09
CA ASN A 112 11.63 -12.38 -3.56
C ASN A 112 10.88 -11.91 -2.30
N PHE A 113 10.02 -12.77 -1.78
CA PHE A 113 9.32 -12.58 -0.51
C PHE A 113 9.19 -13.92 0.22
N ALA A 114 8.96 -13.87 1.52
CA ALA A 114 8.65 -15.02 2.35
C ALA A 114 7.57 -14.65 3.36
N CYS A 115 6.71 -15.61 3.68
CA CYS A 115 5.68 -15.48 4.70
C CYS A 115 6.01 -16.45 5.82
N TYR A 116 6.07 -15.94 7.05
CA TYR A 116 6.25 -16.80 8.20
C TYR A 116 5.07 -17.75 8.33
N LYS A 117 5.34 -19.05 8.26
CA LYS A 117 4.37 -20.11 8.57
C LYS A 117 4.62 -20.62 9.99
N PRO A 118 3.66 -20.44 10.92
CA PRO A 118 3.85 -20.92 12.28
C PRO A 118 3.87 -22.46 12.35
N GLU A 119 4.55 -22.98 13.38
CA GLU A 119 4.60 -24.42 13.64
C GLU A 119 3.22 -25.00 13.96
N PRO A 120 2.97 -26.30 13.67
CA PRO A 120 1.69 -26.95 13.93
C PRO A 120 1.21 -26.85 15.38
N ALA A 121 2.11 -26.79 16.36
CA ALA A 121 1.78 -26.60 17.78
C ALA A 121 1.04 -25.28 18.07
N ARG A 122 1.11 -24.29 17.18
CA ARG A 122 0.42 -23.00 17.29
C ARG A 122 -0.92 -22.97 16.56
N THR A 123 -1.38 -24.12 16.05
CA THR A 123 -2.66 -24.22 15.35
C THR A 123 -3.80 -24.00 16.34
N CYS A 124 -4.67 -23.06 16.01
CA CYS A 124 -5.89 -22.74 16.72
C CYS A 124 -7.09 -23.08 15.84
N THR A 125 -7.84 -24.11 16.24
CA THR A 125 -9.14 -24.40 15.64
C THR A 125 -10.22 -23.46 16.17
N ARG A 126 -11.39 -23.43 15.53
CA ARG A 126 -12.52 -22.62 16.03
C ARG A 126 -12.99 -23.14 17.38
N GLU A 127 -13.01 -24.46 17.57
CA GLU A 127 -13.42 -25.10 18.82
C GLU A 127 -12.41 -24.78 19.92
N LEU A 128 -11.11 -24.90 19.63
CA LEU A 128 -10.05 -24.55 20.57
C LEU A 128 -10.10 -23.07 20.93
N PHE A 129 -10.31 -22.17 19.96
CA PHE A 129 -10.49 -20.74 20.21
C PHE A 129 -11.64 -20.50 21.21
N MET A 130 -12.79 -21.13 20.98
CA MET A 130 -13.97 -20.96 21.82
C MET A 130 -13.77 -21.56 23.22
N GLU A 131 -13.13 -22.73 23.30
CA GLU A 131 -12.76 -23.37 24.56
C GLU A 131 -11.84 -22.45 25.38
N ARG A 132 -10.74 -21.97 24.78
CA ARG A 132 -9.81 -21.06 25.45
C ARG A 132 -10.49 -19.76 25.87
N SER A 133 -11.32 -19.18 25.00
CA SER A 133 -12.09 -17.98 25.30
C SER A 133 -13.00 -18.16 26.51
N LYS A 134 -13.70 -19.31 26.62
CA LYS A 134 -14.52 -19.64 27.78
C LYS A 134 -13.70 -19.80 29.06
N LEU A 135 -12.55 -20.49 28.96
CA LEU A 135 -11.65 -20.73 30.10
C LEU A 135 -10.99 -19.45 30.63
N THR A 136 -10.93 -18.37 29.84
CA THR A 136 -10.45 -17.07 30.35
C THR A 136 -11.34 -16.46 31.42
N GLY A 137 -12.62 -16.87 31.51
CA GLY A 137 -13.61 -16.33 32.45
C GLY A 137 -13.94 -14.84 32.25
N SER A 138 -13.46 -14.20 31.17
CA SER A 138 -13.55 -12.76 30.96
C SER A 138 -14.80 -12.32 30.17
N PHE A 139 -15.39 -13.22 29.40
CA PHE A 139 -16.47 -12.92 28.45
C PHE A 139 -17.83 -13.43 28.95
N SER A 140 -18.88 -12.65 28.74
CA SER A 140 -20.25 -13.10 28.98
C SER A 140 -20.69 -14.16 27.97
N ASP A 141 -21.69 -14.97 28.33
CA ASP A 141 -22.24 -16.00 27.43
C ASP A 141 -22.75 -15.40 26.10
N GLU A 142 -23.36 -14.23 26.15
CA GLU A 142 -23.78 -13.51 24.94
C GLU A 142 -22.61 -13.14 24.03
N ASN A 143 -21.48 -12.73 24.62
CA ASN A 143 -20.30 -12.34 23.85
C ASN A 143 -19.49 -13.54 23.38
N LEU A 144 -19.53 -14.67 24.08
CA LEU A 144 -19.04 -15.95 23.57
C LEU A 144 -19.87 -16.38 22.34
N ALA A 145 -21.20 -16.31 22.42
CA ALA A 145 -22.06 -16.60 21.27
C ALA A 145 -21.82 -15.63 20.09
N PHE A 146 -21.56 -14.36 20.37
CA PHE A 146 -21.15 -13.39 19.36
C PHE A 146 -19.84 -13.79 18.69
N GLN A 147 -18.78 -14.11 19.46
CA GLN A 147 -17.49 -14.53 18.92
C GLN A 147 -17.63 -15.77 18.03
N GLN A 148 -18.39 -16.78 18.47
CA GLN A 148 -18.65 -17.99 17.68
C GLN A 148 -19.28 -17.65 16.33
N LYS A 149 -20.32 -16.82 16.32
CA LYS A 149 -21.00 -16.38 15.10
C LYS A 149 -20.06 -15.62 14.15
N ILE A 150 -19.12 -14.83 14.68
CA ILE A 150 -18.12 -14.13 13.85
C ILE A 150 -17.14 -15.13 13.24
N LEU A 151 -16.61 -16.09 14.01
CA LEU A 151 -15.68 -17.11 13.51
C LEU A 151 -16.28 -17.93 12.36
N GLU A 152 -17.57 -18.26 12.43
CA GLU A 152 -18.30 -18.98 11.38
C GLU A 152 -18.47 -18.16 10.09
N ARG A 153 -18.53 -16.83 10.20
CA ARG A 153 -18.83 -15.92 9.08
C ARG A 153 -17.62 -15.18 8.52
N ALA A 154 -16.52 -15.12 9.26
CA ALA A 154 -15.34 -14.34 8.92
C ALA A 154 -14.63 -14.81 7.63
N GLY A 155 -14.86 -16.05 7.20
CA GLY A 155 -14.19 -16.66 6.04
C GLY A 155 -12.82 -17.26 6.36
N LEU A 156 -12.45 -17.31 7.65
CA LEU A 156 -11.24 -17.98 8.14
C LEU A 156 -11.37 -19.49 8.00
N GLY A 157 -10.28 -20.18 7.67
CA GLY A 157 -10.24 -21.64 7.66
C GLY A 157 -10.37 -22.25 9.06
N GLN A 158 -10.48 -23.58 9.12
CA GLN A 158 -10.58 -24.29 10.40
C GLN A 158 -9.27 -24.27 11.18
N ASN A 159 -8.13 -24.27 10.49
CA ASN A 159 -6.80 -24.35 11.10
C ASN A 159 -6.06 -23.04 10.88
N THR A 160 -6.18 -22.12 11.84
CA THR A 160 -5.46 -20.83 11.85
C THR A 160 -4.39 -20.82 12.93
N TYR A 161 -3.65 -19.72 13.12
CA TYR A 161 -2.56 -19.66 14.10
C TYR A 161 -2.71 -18.51 15.09
N MET A 162 -2.37 -18.77 16.35
CA MET A 162 -2.41 -17.79 17.44
C MET A 162 -1.14 -17.85 18.29
N PRO A 163 -0.78 -16.76 19.00
CA PRO A 163 0.33 -16.78 19.93
C PRO A 163 0.04 -17.71 21.12
N GLU A 164 1.07 -18.41 21.58
CA GLU A 164 0.95 -19.32 22.72
C GLU A 164 0.49 -18.59 23.99
N ALA A 165 0.97 -17.38 24.21
CA ALA A 165 0.59 -16.53 25.34
C ALA A 165 -0.91 -16.25 25.45
N VAL A 166 -1.62 -16.24 24.31
CA VAL A 166 -3.08 -16.07 24.25
C VAL A 166 -3.80 -17.42 24.41
N MET A 167 -3.21 -18.52 23.93
CA MET A 167 -3.82 -19.84 23.96
C MET A 167 -3.62 -20.61 25.28
N ARG A 168 -2.64 -20.23 26.12
CA ARG A 168 -2.43 -20.84 27.45
C ARG A 168 -3.61 -20.53 28.39
N VAL A 169 -3.79 -21.38 29.40
CA VAL A 169 -4.80 -21.22 30.45
C VAL A 169 -4.11 -21.25 31.82
N PRO A 170 -4.06 -20.13 32.55
CA PRO A 170 -4.53 -18.79 32.17
C PRO A 170 -3.67 -18.15 31.05
N PRO A 171 -4.22 -17.22 30.25
CA PRO A 171 -3.45 -16.43 29.30
C PRO A 171 -2.35 -15.63 30.01
N ASN A 172 -1.19 -15.46 29.38
CA ASN A 172 -0.06 -14.72 29.93
C ASN A 172 0.46 -13.66 28.94
N PRO A 173 -0.35 -12.65 28.58
CA PRO A 173 0.09 -11.57 27.71
C PRO A 173 1.07 -10.67 28.47
N CYS A 174 2.35 -10.73 28.12
CA CYS A 174 3.39 -9.89 28.71
C CYS A 174 4.43 -9.46 27.66
N MET A 175 5.27 -8.49 28.02
CA MET A 175 6.31 -7.96 27.13
C MET A 175 7.30 -9.02 26.65
N ASP A 176 7.62 -10.00 27.49
CA ASP A 176 8.53 -11.09 27.13
C ASP A 176 7.92 -11.99 26.05
N GLU A 177 6.68 -12.43 26.25
CA GLU A 177 5.97 -13.24 25.25
C GLU A 177 5.71 -12.47 23.94
N ALA A 178 5.44 -11.16 24.02
CA ALA A 178 5.29 -10.32 22.83
C ALA A 178 6.60 -10.17 22.05
N ARG A 179 7.74 -10.04 22.75
CA ARG A 179 9.06 -10.06 22.11
C ARG A 179 9.33 -11.41 21.45
N LYS A 180 9.04 -12.53 22.13
CA LYS A 180 9.17 -13.88 21.56
C LYS A 180 8.34 -14.06 20.28
N GLU A 181 7.09 -13.61 20.28
CA GLU A 181 6.24 -13.62 19.08
C GLU A 181 6.88 -12.80 17.95
N ALA A 182 7.31 -11.57 18.23
CA ALA A 182 7.90 -10.70 17.23
C ALA A 182 9.19 -11.28 16.65
N GLU A 183 10.09 -11.80 17.49
CA GLU A 183 11.35 -12.44 17.06
C GLU A 183 11.08 -13.67 16.19
N MET A 184 10.22 -14.58 16.66
CA MET A 184 9.84 -15.78 15.92
C MET A 184 9.32 -15.44 14.51
N VAL A 185 8.37 -14.50 14.43
CA VAL A 185 7.71 -14.13 13.17
C VAL A 185 8.67 -13.38 12.24
N MET A 186 9.38 -12.37 12.75
CA MET A 186 10.30 -11.57 11.93
C MET A 186 11.49 -12.40 11.45
N PHE A 187 12.13 -13.16 12.35
CA PHE A 187 13.33 -13.90 12.01
C PHE A 187 13.00 -15.07 11.09
N GLY A 188 11.93 -15.82 11.37
CA GLY A 188 11.51 -16.91 10.48
C GLY A 188 11.18 -16.44 9.05
N ALA A 189 10.53 -15.28 8.89
CA ALA A 189 10.28 -14.72 7.56
C ALA A 189 11.57 -14.23 6.86
N ILE A 190 12.48 -13.60 7.61
CA ILE A 190 13.74 -13.10 7.04
C ILE A 190 14.66 -14.26 6.66
N ASP A 191 14.77 -15.29 7.49
CA ASP A 191 15.63 -16.46 7.23
C ASP A 191 15.25 -17.14 5.92
N GLU A 192 13.97 -17.45 5.74
CA GLU A 192 13.44 -18.05 4.51
C GLU A 192 13.68 -17.13 3.28
N LEU A 193 13.52 -15.82 3.44
CA LEU A 193 13.77 -14.86 2.37
C LEU A 193 15.26 -14.79 1.97
N LEU A 194 16.16 -14.78 2.95
CA LEU A 194 17.60 -14.74 2.72
C LEU A 194 18.07 -16.05 2.08
N GLU A 195 17.56 -17.19 2.52
CA GLU A 195 17.80 -18.50 1.89
C GLU A 195 17.37 -18.50 0.42
N LYS A 196 16.13 -18.06 0.14
CA LYS A 196 15.59 -17.97 -1.23
C LYS A 196 16.35 -17.03 -2.16
N THR A 197 17.02 -16.01 -1.61
CA THR A 197 17.65 -14.95 -2.42
C THR A 197 19.17 -15.04 -2.47
N GLY A 198 19.79 -15.76 -1.53
CA GLY A 198 21.24 -15.82 -1.35
C GLY A 198 21.89 -14.48 -0.96
N VAL A 199 21.09 -13.47 -0.60
CA VAL A 199 21.60 -12.14 -0.26
C VAL A 199 22.16 -12.17 1.16
N LYS A 200 23.37 -11.65 1.34
CA LYS A 200 23.98 -11.59 2.67
C LYS A 200 23.35 -10.45 3.48
N PRO A 201 23.11 -10.62 4.79
CA PRO A 201 22.56 -9.55 5.62
C PRO A 201 23.36 -8.24 5.54
N LYS A 202 24.69 -8.31 5.43
CA LYS A 202 25.57 -7.14 5.30
C LYS A 202 25.37 -6.33 4.01
N ASP A 203 24.79 -6.93 2.96
CA ASP A 203 24.52 -6.25 1.70
C ASP A 203 23.23 -5.42 1.74
N ILE A 204 22.39 -5.64 2.76
CA ILE A 204 21.11 -4.93 2.95
C ILE A 204 21.40 -3.52 3.44
N GLY A 205 20.89 -2.54 2.68
CA GLY A 205 21.17 -1.14 2.96
C GLY A 205 20.04 -0.33 3.56
N ILE A 206 18.82 -0.80 3.37
CA ILE A 206 17.61 -0.18 3.89
C ILE A 206 16.80 -1.27 4.61
N LEU A 207 16.30 -0.95 5.80
CA LEU A 207 15.38 -1.79 6.56
C LEU A 207 14.13 -0.98 6.89
N VAL A 208 12.96 -1.48 6.51
CA VAL A 208 11.67 -0.90 6.90
C VAL A 208 10.88 -1.98 7.60
N VAL A 209 10.65 -1.81 8.90
CA VAL A 209 9.82 -2.71 9.70
C VAL A 209 8.51 -2.03 10.03
N ASN A 210 7.40 -2.74 9.92
CA ASN A 210 6.11 -2.23 10.37
C ASN A 210 5.39 -3.22 11.28
N CYS A 211 4.84 -2.66 12.37
CA CYS A 211 3.91 -3.30 13.30
C CYS A 211 3.06 -2.22 13.96
N SER A 212 1.74 -2.36 13.91
CA SER A 212 0.85 -1.27 14.30
C SER A 212 0.78 -1.10 15.81
N LEU A 213 0.64 -2.21 16.53
CA LEU A 213 0.21 -2.23 17.93
C LEU A 213 1.29 -2.73 18.90
N PHE A 214 2.50 -3.03 18.44
CA PHE A 214 3.64 -3.35 19.30
C PHE A 214 4.91 -2.61 18.86
N ASN A 215 5.25 -1.58 19.63
CA ASN A 215 6.38 -0.69 19.37
C ASN A 215 7.28 -0.59 20.61
N PRO A 216 8.07 -1.64 20.91
CA PRO A 216 8.92 -1.66 22.09
C PRO A 216 10.12 -0.72 21.97
N THR A 217 10.77 -0.45 23.10
CA THR A 217 12.12 0.14 23.14
C THR A 217 13.09 -0.91 23.68
N PRO A 218 14.16 -1.29 22.95
CA PRO A 218 14.50 -0.91 21.57
C PRO A 218 13.46 -1.40 20.53
N SER A 219 13.41 -0.73 19.37
CA SER A 219 12.44 -0.98 18.30
C SER A 219 12.61 -2.36 17.63
N LEU A 220 11.58 -2.80 16.89
CA LEU A 220 11.64 -4.04 16.11
C LEU A 220 12.73 -3.99 15.03
N SER A 221 12.91 -2.83 14.40
CA SER A 221 14.04 -2.62 13.47
C SER A 221 15.40 -2.80 14.15
N ALA A 222 15.57 -2.29 15.37
CA ALA A 222 16.81 -2.48 16.13
C ALA A 222 17.04 -3.94 16.52
N MET A 223 15.97 -4.70 16.82
CA MET A 223 16.04 -6.14 17.07
C MET A 223 16.60 -6.89 15.85
N ILE A 224 16.07 -6.60 14.65
CA ILE A 224 16.55 -7.20 13.39
C ILE A 224 18.00 -6.80 13.10
N VAL A 225 18.36 -5.52 13.24
CA VAL A 225 19.75 -5.05 13.03
C VAL A 225 20.71 -5.78 13.95
N ASN A 226 20.36 -5.92 15.24
CA ASN A 226 21.19 -6.61 16.22
C ASN A 226 21.28 -8.13 15.95
N HIS A 227 20.18 -8.78 15.58
CA HIS A 227 20.15 -10.23 15.34
C HIS A 227 21.00 -10.62 14.13
N TYR A 228 20.76 -9.97 12.98
CA TYR A 228 21.42 -10.31 11.72
C TYR A 228 22.79 -9.64 11.51
N LYS A 229 23.23 -8.81 12.48
CA LYS A 229 24.47 -8.02 12.39
C LYS A 229 24.55 -7.26 11.06
N LEU A 230 23.46 -6.54 10.75
CA LEU A 230 23.37 -5.71 9.56
C LEU A 230 24.46 -4.64 9.56
N ARG A 231 24.77 -4.09 8.38
CA ARG A 231 25.87 -3.13 8.21
C ARG A 231 25.69 -1.88 9.10
N GLY A 232 26.80 -1.32 9.58
CA GLY A 232 26.79 -0.19 10.53
C GLY A 232 26.21 1.12 9.98
N ASN A 233 26.10 1.26 8.65
CA ASN A 233 25.47 2.40 7.98
C ASN A 233 24.10 2.04 7.37
N ILE A 234 23.37 1.12 7.99
CA ILE A 234 22.01 0.77 7.55
C ILE A 234 21.06 1.94 7.80
N VAL A 235 20.16 2.18 6.84
CA VAL A 235 19.06 3.12 7.01
C VAL A 235 17.84 2.34 7.50
N SER A 236 17.49 2.45 8.77
CA SER A 236 16.42 1.65 9.39
C SER A 236 15.22 2.49 9.84
N TYR A 237 14.01 2.05 9.52
CA TYR A 237 12.75 2.67 9.94
C TYR A 237 11.84 1.66 10.64
N ASN A 238 11.13 2.11 11.67
CA ASN A 238 10.09 1.35 12.36
C ASN A 238 8.77 2.11 12.28
N LEU A 239 7.79 1.58 11.55
CA LEU A 239 6.48 2.20 11.33
C LEU A 239 5.43 1.57 12.25
N GLY A 240 4.71 2.40 12.99
CA GLY A 240 3.61 1.99 13.88
C GLY A 240 2.32 2.77 13.65
N GLY A 241 1.19 2.26 14.16
CA GLY A 241 -0.11 2.94 14.11
C GLY A 241 -0.76 3.07 12.72
N MET A 242 -0.28 2.36 11.70
CA MET A 242 -0.80 2.46 10.31
C MET A 242 -1.80 1.36 9.93
N GLY A 243 -1.97 0.35 10.79
CA GLY A 243 -2.94 -0.75 10.63
C GLY A 243 -2.72 -1.56 9.37
N CYS A 244 -3.83 -2.07 8.82
CA CYS A 244 -3.91 -2.88 7.61
C CYS A 244 -3.25 -2.29 6.36
N SER A 245 -2.89 -1.01 6.35
CA SER A 245 -2.23 -0.36 5.20
C SER A 245 -0.70 -0.32 5.30
N ALA A 246 -0.13 -0.69 6.45
CA ALA A 246 1.29 -0.49 6.77
C ALA A 246 2.24 -1.21 5.79
N GLY A 247 1.86 -2.37 5.28
CA GLY A 247 2.66 -3.13 4.30
C GLY A 247 2.92 -2.35 3.01
N LEU A 248 1.88 -1.83 2.34
CA LEU A 248 2.03 -1.02 1.13
C LEU A 248 2.70 0.32 1.39
N ILE A 249 2.43 0.94 2.53
CA ILE A 249 3.12 2.19 2.92
C ILE A 249 4.62 1.93 3.06
N SER A 250 5.00 0.77 3.61
CA SER A 250 6.41 0.38 3.75
C SER A 250 7.08 0.11 2.40
N ILE A 251 6.35 -0.51 1.46
CA ILE A 251 6.84 -0.72 0.09
C ILE A 251 7.03 0.62 -0.62
N ASP A 252 6.08 1.56 -0.49
CA ASP A 252 6.21 2.89 -1.08
C ASP A 252 7.40 3.66 -0.48
N LEU A 253 7.56 3.61 0.85
CA LEU A 253 8.73 4.20 1.52
C LEU A 253 10.04 3.58 1.02
N ALA A 254 10.12 2.24 0.95
CA ALA A 254 11.30 1.55 0.44
C ALA A 254 11.59 1.91 -1.03
N LYS A 255 10.56 2.04 -1.87
CA LYS A 255 10.69 2.51 -3.26
C LYS A 255 11.30 3.90 -3.33
N GLN A 256 10.84 4.83 -2.50
CA GLN A 256 11.36 6.20 -2.44
C GLN A 256 12.81 6.23 -1.96
N LEU A 257 13.15 5.46 -0.91
CA LEU A 257 14.52 5.33 -0.42
C LEU A 257 15.46 4.73 -1.48
N LEU A 258 14.99 3.75 -2.25
CA LEU A 258 15.74 3.19 -3.39
C LEU A 258 15.91 4.17 -4.56
N GLN A 259 15.18 5.28 -4.61
CA GLN A 259 15.51 6.36 -5.56
C GLN A 259 16.75 7.14 -5.10
N VAL A 260 16.94 7.30 -3.79
CA VAL A 260 18.03 8.09 -3.20
C VAL A 260 19.30 7.25 -2.98
N HIS A 261 19.16 5.98 -2.61
CA HIS A 261 20.29 5.08 -2.34
C HIS A 261 20.58 4.15 -3.54
N PRO A 262 21.55 4.48 -4.41
CA PRO A 262 21.86 3.66 -5.58
C PRO A 262 22.43 2.29 -5.20
N ASN A 263 22.17 1.29 -6.04
CA ASN A 263 22.72 -0.07 -5.92
C ASN A 263 22.52 -0.73 -4.54
N SER A 264 21.36 -0.54 -3.93
CA SER A 264 21.03 -1.03 -2.59
C SER A 264 19.94 -2.09 -2.63
N TYR A 265 19.94 -2.94 -1.60
CA TYR A 265 18.76 -3.72 -1.22
C TYR A 265 17.97 -3.00 -0.14
N ALA A 266 16.65 -3.14 -0.19
CA ALA A 266 15.72 -2.75 0.86
C ALA A 266 14.95 -3.97 1.36
N LEU A 267 15.08 -4.27 2.64
CA LEU A 267 14.32 -5.30 3.32
C LEU A 267 13.09 -4.65 3.98
N VAL A 268 11.90 -5.09 3.58
CA VAL A 268 10.64 -4.69 4.20
C VAL A 268 10.13 -5.86 5.01
N VAL A 269 9.88 -5.64 6.30
CA VAL A 269 9.35 -6.65 7.22
C VAL A 269 8.03 -6.14 7.77
N SER A 270 6.99 -6.96 7.69
CA SER A 270 5.64 -6.60 8.09
C SER A 270 5.06 -7.70 8.96
N MET A 271 4.68 -7.35 10.19
CA MET A 271 4.08 -8.28 11.14
C MET A 271 3.12 -7.53 12.05
N GLU A 272 2.22 -8.25 12.71
CA GLU A 272 1.40 -7.69 13.78
C GLU A 272 1.56 -8.56 15.02
N ASN A 273 1.73 -7.93 16.18
CA ASN A 273 1.81 -8.64 17.45
C ASN A 273 0.41 -8.78 18.05
N ILE A 274 -0.02 -10.02 18.27
CA ILE A 274 -1.33 -10.31 18.84
C ILE A 274 -1.25 -10.43 20.37
N THR A 275 -0.11 -10.90 20.90
CA THR A 275 0.04 -11.21 22.34
C THR A 275 -0.43 -10.08 23.26
N LEU A 276 0.01 -8.84 23.05
CA LEU A 276 -0.37 -7.72 23.92
C LEU A 276 -1.65 -6.99 23.51
N ASN A 277 -2.26 -7.39 22.40
CA ASN A 277 -3.41 -6.68 21.82
C ASN A 277 -4.70 -7.49 21.89
N TRP A 278 -4.67 -8.61 22.63
CA TRP A 278 -5.86 -9.38 22.92
C TRP A 278 -6.80 -8.60 23.86
N TYR A 279 -8.03 -8.40 23.44
CA TYR A 279 -9.02 -7.67 24.22
C TYR A 279 -9.76 -8.60 25.19
N PHE A 280 -9.71 -8.31 26.49
CA PHE A 280 -10.37 -9.08 27.55
C PHE A 280 -11.71 -8.48 28.00
N GLY A 281 -12.22 -7.44 27.33
CA GLY A 281 -13.49 -6.80 27.67
C GLY A 281 -14.70 -7.38 26.92
N ASN A 282 -15.85 -6.74 27.13
CA ASN A 282 -17.15 -7.21 26.61
C ASN A 282 -17.78 -6.25 25.57
N ASP A 283 -17.04 -5.22 25.12
CA ASP A 283 -17.46 -4.37 24.00
C ASP A 283 -17.33 -5.11 22.66
N ARG A 284 -18.47 -5.34 22.00
CA ARG A 284 -18.54 -6.07 20.72
C ARG A 284 -17.74 -5.40 19.59
N SER A 285 -17.61 -4.07 19.60
CA SER A 285 -16.84 -3.34 18.58
C SER A 285 -15.34 -3.63 18.65
N MET A 286 -14.85 -4.02 19.82
CA MET A 286 -13.46 -4.40 20.07
C MET A 286 -13.26 -5.92 19.97
N LEU A 287 -14.27 -6.73 20.33
CA LEU A 287 -14.17 -8.21 20.23
C LEU A 287 -13.94 -8.72 18.80
N LEU A 288 -14.35 -7.96 17.78
CA LEU A 288 -14.12 -8.32 16.38
C LEU A 288 -12.63 -8.55 16.08
N SER A 289 -11.71 -7.78 16.69
CA SER A 289 -10.27 -7.94 16.46
C SER A 289 -9.77 -9.32 16.88
N ASN A 290 -10.21 -9.81 18.05
CA ASN A 290 -9.83 -11.13 18.56
C ASN A 290 -10.25 -12.25 17.60
N CYS A 291 -11.43 -12.13 16.99
CA CYS A 291 -11.95 -13.16 16.09
C CYS A 291 -11.28 -13.15 14.72
N LEU A 292 -10.83 -11.99 14.22
CA LEU A 292 -10.33 -11.83 12.86
C LEU A 292 -8.81 -12.01 12.75
N PHE A 293 -8.05 -11.47 13.69
CA PHE A 293 -6.59 -11.40 13.57
C PHE A 293 -5.93 -12.74 13.88
N ARG A 294 -4.90 -13.07 13.11
CA ARG A 294 -4.13 -14.30 13.23
C ARG A 294 -2.65 -14.01 13.16
N LEU A 295 -1.86 -14.88 13.77
CA LEU A 295 -0.41 -14.72 13.85
C LEU A 295 0.20 -14.90 12.47
N GLY A 296 1.07 -13.98 12.07
CA GLY A 296 1.89 -14.12 10.86
C GLY A 296 2.67 -12.87 10.51
N GLY A 297 3.57 -13.04 9.56
CA GLY A 297 4.53 -12.02 9.13
C GLY A 297 4.99 -12.26 7.70
N ALA A 298 5.48 -11.22 7.06
CA ALA A 298 6.05 -11.30 5.73
C ALA A 298 7.33 -10.46 5.66
N ALA A 299 8.31 -10.98 4.92
CA ALA A 299 9.53 -10.27 4.56
C ALA A 299 9.61 -10.16 3.03
N ILE A 300 9.97 -8.98 2.54
CA ILE A 300 10.05 -8.66 1.11
C ILE A 300 11.39 -8.01 0.84
N LEU A 301 12.13 -8.51 -0.17
CA LEU A 301 13.39 -7.93 -0.59
C LEU A 301 13.20 -7.14 -1.89
N LEU A 302 13.51 -5.86 -1.87
CA LEU A 302 13.52 -4.96 -3.02
C LEU A 302 14.96 -4.62 -3.42
N SER A 303 15.20 -4.37 -4.70
CA SER A 303 16.50 -3.95 -5.25
C SER A 303 16.33 -2.87 -6.32
N ASN A 304 17.29 -1.95 -6.42
CA ASN A 304 17.41 -1.05 -7.58
C ASN A 304 18.66 -1.35 -8.43
N ARG A 305 19.33 -2.48 -8.20
CA ARG A 305 20.51 -2.90 -8.96
C ARG A 305 20.09 -3.40 -10.33
N SER A 306 20.76 -2.93 -11.38
CA SER A 306 20.49 -3.35 -12.76
C SER A 306 20.76 -4.85 -12.99
N SER A 307 21.76 -5.40 -12.30
CA SER A 307 22.13 -6.83 -12.33
C SER A 307 21.01 -7.74 -11.84
N ASP A 308 20.14 -7.23 -10.97
CA ASP A 308 19.10 -8.02 -10.31
C ASP A 308 17.85 -8.20 -11.16
N ARG A 309 17.73 -7.42 -12.24
CA ARG A 309 16.56 -7.42 -13.14
C ARG A 309 16.22 -8.79 -13.73
N ARG A 310 17.21 -9.68 -13.91
CA ARG A 310 16.98 -11.02 -14.49
C ARG A 310 16.49 -12.05 -13.48
N ARG A 311 16.77 -11.83 -12.19
CA ARG A 311 16.43 -12.75 -11.10
C ARG A 311 15.27 -12.27 -10.22
N SER A 312 14.75 -11.07 -10.47
CA SER A 312 13.62 -10.50 -9.76
C SER A 312 12.30 -11.10 -10.22
N LYS A 313 11.39 -11.38 -9.28
CA LYS A 313 10.03 -11.83 -9.59
C LYS A 313 9.19 -10.74 -10.27
N TYR A 314 9.28 -9.50 -9.78
CA TYR A 314 8.43 -8.40 -10.25
C TYR A 314 9.19 -7.08 -10.35
N GLN A 315 8.65 -6.14 -11.13
CA GLN A 315 9.07 -4.74 -11.14
C GLN A 315 7.97 -3.88 -10.54
N LEU A 316 8.32 -3.02 -9.58
CA LEU A 316 7.38 -2.08 -8.97
C LEU A 316 7.19 -0.87 -9.88
N MET A 317 6.05 -0.81 -10.57
CA MET A 317 5.74 0.23 -11.55
C MET A 317 5.22 1.51 -10.87
N HIS A 318 4.05 1.41 -10.23
CA HIS A 318 3.34 2.56 -9.67
C HIS A 318 2.92 2.28 -8.23
N THR A 319 2.87 3.35 -7.45
CA THR A 319 2.37 3.34 -6.07
C THR A 319 1.42 4.52 -5.93
N VAL A 320 0.19 4.28 -5.47
CA VAL A 320 -0.84 5.31 -5.30
C VAL A 320 -1.38 5.22 -3.89
N ARG A 321 -1.25 6.31 -3.14
CA ARG A 321 -1.75 6.42 -1.77
C ARG A 321 -2.89 7.43 -1.71
N THR A 322 -4.02 7.00 -1.16
CA THR A 322 -5.14 7.88 -0.82
C THR A 322 -5.21 8.00 0.70
N HIS A 323 -5.13 9.23 1.22
CA HIS A 323 -5.19 9.49 2.65
C HIS A 323 -6.50 10.21 3.00
N LYS A 324 -7.28 9.63 3.91
CA LYS A 324 -8.56 10.17 4.37
C LYS A 324 -8.54 10.63 5.84
N GLY A 325 -7.39 10.60 6.51
CA GLY A 325 -7.30 10.92 7.94
C GLY A 325 -7.63 12.38 8.33
N SER A 326 -7.84 13.30 7.38
CA SER A 326 -8.35 14.64 7.66
C SER A 326 -9.88 14.68 7.79
N ASP A 327 -10.57 13.60 7.44
CA ASP A 327 -12.01 13.42 7.62
C ASP A 327 -12.26 12.74 8.97
N ASP A 328 -13.04 13.38 9.85
CA ASP A 328 -13.27 12.91 11.22
C ASP A 328 -13.88 11.51 11.28
N LYS A 329 -14.76 11.21 10.33
CA LYS A 329 -15.43 9.91 10.25
C LYS A 329 -14.42 8.83 9.90
N ALA A 330 -13.57 9.08 8.91
CA ALA A 330 -12.49 8.18 8.52
C ALA A 330 -11.42 8.03 9.61
N TYR A 331 -11.06 9.11 10.30
CA TYR A 331 -10.09 9.10 11.39
C TYR A 331 -10.55 8.22 12.57
N ARG A 332 -11.85 8.25 12.89
CA ARG A 332 -12.44 7.48 14.01
C ARG A 332 -12.85 6.05 13.66
N CYS A 333 -12.62 5.59 12.42
CA CYS A 333 -13.11 4.28 11.96
C CYS A 333 -12.45 3.09 12.67
N VAL A 334 -11.15 3.20 12.97
CA VAL A 334 -10.38 2.18 13.69
C VAL A 334 -9.57 2.93 14.74
N PHE A 335 -9.93 2.74 16.01
CA PHE A 335 -9.35 3.55 17.08
C PHE A 335 -9.02 2.69 18.29
N GLN A 336 -7.79 2.80 18.77
CA GLN A 336 -7.38 2.16 20.02
C GLN A 336 -7.84 3.03 21.19
N LYS A 337 -8.66 2.47 22.08
CA LYS A 337 -9.19 3.18 23.25
C LYS A 337 -9.44 2.21 24.40
N GLU A 338 -9.65 2.78 25.57
CA GLU A 338 -10.20 2.06 26.73
C GLU A 338 -11.71 1.86 26.56
N ASP A 339 -12.21 0.71 27.00
CA ASP A 339 -13.62 0.51 27.28
C ASP A 339 -14.04 1.15 28.62
N ASP A 340 -15.32 1.04 28.97
CA ASP A 340 -15.87 1.59 30.22
C ASP A 340 -15.24 0.96 31.48
N THR A 341 -14.63 -0.23 31.34
CA THR A 341 -13.92 -0.96 32.39
C THR A 341 -12.41 -0.75 32.38
N LYS A 342 -11.92 0.24 31.60
CA LYS A 342 -10.50 0.59 31.47
C LYS A 342 -9.65 -0.49 30.79
N ARG A 343 -10.26 -1.39 30.04
CA ARG A 343 -9.55 -2.38 29.20
C ARG A 343 -9.27 -1.78 27.83
N VAL A 344 -8.01 -1.81 27.42
CA VAL A 344 -7.59 -1.30 26.11
C VAL A 344 -8.00 -2.29 25.01
N GLY A 345 -8.61 -1.78 23.95
CA GLY A 345 -8.93 -2.55 22.75
C GLY A 345 -8.95 -1.66 21.50
N VAL A 346 -9.07 -2.30 20.33
CA VAL A 346 -9.19 -1.60 19.05
C VAL A 346 -10.64 -1.63 18.61
N ALA A 347 -11.32 -0.49 18.70
CA ALA A 347 -12.71 -0.37 18.32
C ALA A 347 -12.86 -0.18 16.80
N LEU A 348 -13.72 -0.98 16.19
CA LEU A 348 -14.12 -0.85 14.78
C LEU A 348 -15.48 -0.16 14.68
N SER A 349 -15.52 0.99 13.99
CA SER A 349 -16.76 1.72 13.73
C SER A 349 -17.64 0.99 12.71
N LYS A 350 -18.96 1.13 12.85
CA LYS A 350 -19.95 0.66 11.85
C LYS A 350 -19.78 1.34 10.49
N ASP A 351 -19.14 2.51 10.47
CA ASP A 351 -18.88 3.29 9.27
C ASP A 351 -17.69 2.80 8.44
N LEU A 352 -16.92 1.84 8.95
CA LEU A 352 -15.68 1.36 8.36
C LEU A 352 -15.86 0.95 6.89
N MET A 353 -16.92 0.19 6.57
CA MET A 353 -17.19 -0.28 5.22
C MET A 353 -17.49 0.85 4.23
N ALA A 354 -18.29 1.84 4.65
CA ALA A 354 -18.63 2.98 3.82
C ALA A 354 -17.39 3.85 3.54
N VAL A 355 -16.59 4.14 4.58
CA VAL A 355 -15.35 4.91 4.45
C VAL A 355 -14.33 4.17 3.57
N ALA A 356 -14.17 2.87 3.75
CA ALA A 356 -13.28 2.05 2.92
C ALA A 356 -13.70 2.08 1.44
N GLY A 357 -14.99 1.95 1.15
CA GLY A 357 -15.54 2.05 -0.21
C GLY A 357 -15.27 3.41 -0.87
N GLU A 358 -15.46 4.51 -0.14
CA GLU A 358 -15.15 5.86 -0.63
C GLU A 358 -13.66 6.09 -0.88
N ALA A 359 -12.82 5.61 0.03
CA ALA A 359 -11.36 5.70 -0.08
C ALA A 359 -10.86 4.90 -1.29
N LEU A 360 -11.38 3.70 -1.48
CA LEU A 360 -11.07 2.87 -2.64
C LEU A 360 -11.52 3.52 -3.94
N LYS A 361 -12.76 4.00 -4.01
CA LYS A 361 -13.28 4.70 -5.21
C LYS A 361 -12.37 5.86 -5.60
N THR A 362 -11.90 6.61 -4.62
CA THR A 362 -10.93 7.71 -4.81
C THR A 362 -9.58 7.19 -5.33
N ASN A 363 -9.08 6.09 -4.76
CA ASN A 363 -7.82 5.47 -5.15
C ASN A 363 -7.86 4.94 -6.58
N ILE A 364 -8.89 4.15 -6.93
CA ILE A 364 -9.09 3.58 -8.27
C ILE A 364 -9.25 4.67 -9.33
N THR A 365 -9.96 5.75 -9.02
CA THR A 365 -10.08 6.91 -9.93
C THR A 365 -8.72 7.58 -10.18
N THR A 366 -7.81 7.54 -9.21
CA THR A 366 -6.45 8.08 -9.35
C THR A 366 -5.53 7.12 -10.10
N LEU A 367 -5.70 5.80 -9.87
CA LEU A 367 -4.91 4.75 -10.51
C LEU A 367 -5.26 4.55 -11.98
N GLY A 368 -6.54 4.62 -12.33
CA GLY A 368 -7.06 4.32 -13.68
C GLY A 368 -6.26 4.98 -14.82
N PRO A 369 -6.06 6.31 -14.82
CA PRO A 369 -5.29 6.99 -15.88
C PRO A 369 -3.81 6.59 -15.97
N ILE A 370 -3.24 5.99 -14.93
CA ILE A 370 -1.84 5.59 -14.87
C ILE A 370 -1.65 4.20 -15.49
N VAL A 371 -2.66 3.33 -15.40
CA VAL A 371 -2.52 1.89 -15.71
C VAL A 371 -3.38 1.40 -16.85
N LEU A 372 -4.51 2.06 -17.13
CA LEU A 372 -5.46 1.59 -18.15
C LEU A 372 -5.01 1.96 -19.57
N PRO A 373 -5.33 1.13 -20.57
CA PRO A 373 -5.08 1.46 -21.96
C PRO A 373 -5.88 2.70 -22.41
N MET A 374 -5.40 3.36 -23.46
CA MET A 374 -5.95 4.64 -23.92
C MET A 374 -7.42 4.55 -24.37
N SER A 375 -7.84 3.41 -24.92
CA SER A 375 -9.23 3.13 -25.30
C SER A 375 -10.19 3.27 -24.10
N GLU A 376 -9.83 2.67 -22.97
CA GLU A 376 -10.59 2.70 -21.72
C GLU A 376 -10.64 4.11 -21.13
N GLN A 377 -9.51 4.82 -21.17
CA GLN A 377 -9.42 6.20 -20.70
C GLN A 377 -10.33 7.13 -21.52
N LEU A 378 -10.37 6.95 -22.84
CA LEU A 378 -11.22 7.73 -23.73
C LEU A 378 -12.70 7.44 -23.48
N LEU A 379 -13.08 6.16 -23.35
CA LEU A 379 -14.45 5.75 -23.10
C LEU A 379 -14.98 6.28 -21.76
N PHE A 380 -14.16 6.19 -20.71
CA PHE A 380 -14.46 6.79 -19.42
C PHE A 380 -14.62 8.30 -19.51
N PHE A 381 -13.71 8.99 -20.20
CA PHE A 381 -13.75 10.44 -20.38
C PHE A 381 -15.00 10.90 -21.14
N VAL A 382 -15.33 10.25 -22.27
CA VAL A 382 -16.53 10.54 -23.07
C VAL A 382 -17.80 10.37 -22.22
N THR A 383 -17.88 9.28 -21.46
CA THR A 383 -19.03 9.03 -20.56
C THR A 383 -19.15 10.09 -19.47
N LEU A 384 -18.02 10.53 -18.91
CA LEU A 384 -17.98 11.57 -17.89
C LEU A 384 -18.44 12.92 -18.46
N VAL A 385 -17.98 13.29 -19.67
CA VAL A 385 -18.39 14.49 -20.38
C VAL A 385 -19.88 14.45 -20.73
N ALA A 386 -20.38 13.34 -21.27
CA ALA A 386 -21.80 13.14 -21.59
C ALA A 386 -22.71 13.36 -20.37
N ARG A 387 -22.30 12.84 -19.20
CA ARG A 387 -23.09 12.99 -17.97
C ARG A 387 -22.96 14.38 -17.34
N LYS A 388 -21.76 14.92 -17.26
CA LYS A 388 -21.47 16.11 -16.44
C LYS A 388 -21.56 17.42 -17.21
N VAL A 389 -21.27 17.40 -18.51
CA VAL A 389 -21.35 18.57 -19.40
C VAL A 389 -22.68 18.57 -20.13
N PHE A 390 -23.04 17.45 -20.77
CA PHE A 390 -24.29 17.34 -21.54
C PHE A 390 -25.52 16.93 -20.70
N LYS A 391 -25.38 16.79 -19.37
CA LYS A 391 -26.45 16.48 -18.41
C LYS A 391 -27.31 15.26 -18.79
N MET A 392 -26.75 14.30 -19.54
CA MET A 392 -27.45 13.08 -19.92
C MET A 392 -27.59 12.14 -18.72
N LYS A 393 -28.66 12.32 -17.94
CA LYS A 393 -28.90 11.56 -16.69
C LYS A 393 -29.15 10.06 -16.92
N ASN A 394 -29.53 9.66 -18.12
CA ASN A 394 -29.87 8.27 -18.47
C ASN A 394 -28.65 7.37 -18.75
N ILE A 395 -27.45 7.95 -18.83
CA ILE A 395 -26.23 7.18 -19.07
C ILE A 395 -25.69 6.66 -17.73
N LYS A 396 -25.52 5.33 -17.62
CA LYS A 396 -24.91 4.70 -16.44
C LYS A 396 -23.44 5.13 -16.32
N PRO A 397 -22.91 5.34 -15.10
CA PRO A 397 -21.48 5.56 -14.92
C PRO A 397 -20.70 4.37 -15.51
N TYR A 398 -19.75 4.67 -16.40
CA TYR A 398 -18.82 3.66 -16.90
C TYR A 398 -17.77 3.36 -15.83
N ILE A 399 -17.62 2.09 -15.48
CA ILE A 399 -16.55 1.59 -14.62
C ILE A 399 -15.50 1.02 -15.57
N PRO A 400 -14.28 1.58 -15.61
CA PRO A 400 -13.25 1.08 -16.52
C PRO A 400 -12.90 -0.38 -16.24
N ASP A 401 -12.61 -1.13 -17.29
CA ASP A 401 -12.25 -2.53 -17.13
C ASP A 401 -10.77 -2.67 -16.71
N PHE A 402 -10.56 -2.84 -15.40
CA PHE A 402 -9.23 -3.04 -14.84
C PHE A 402 -8.61 -4.40 -15.19
N LYS A 403 -9.39 -5.37 -15.70
CA LYS A 403 -8.85 -6.66 -16.17
C LYS A 403 -7.99 -6.50 -17.43
N LEU A 404 -8.16 -5.42 -18.18
CA LEU A 404 -7.28 -5.08 -19.31
C LEU A 404 -5.90 -4.58 -18.87
N ALA A 405 -5.79 -4.04 -17.65
CA ALA A 405 -4.53 -3.54 -17.10
C ALA A 405 -3.81 -4.57 -16.24
N PHE A 406 -4.56 -5.47 -15.58
CA PHE A 406 -4.04 -6.38 -14.56
C PHE A 406 -4.53 -7.80 -14.77
N GLU A 407 -3.62 -8.77 -14.61
CA GLU A 407 -3.95 -10.18 -14.72
C GLU A 407 -4.27 -10.81 -13.36
N HIS A 408 -3.61 -10.34 -12.30
CA HIS A 408 -3.89 -10.78 -10.95
C HIS A 408 -4.20 -9.63 -10.01
N PHE A 409 -5.18 -9.86 -9.15
CA PHE A 409 -5.63 -8.96 -8.11
C PHE A 409 -5.32 -9.56 -6.75
N CYS A 410 -4.40 -8.94 -6.04
CA CYS A 410 -4.19 -9.26 -4.64
C CYS A 410 -4.85 -8.12 -3.86
N ILE A 411 -5.86 -8.43 -3.05
CA ILE A 411 -6.70 -7.47 -2.33
C ILE A 411 -6.64 -7.81 -0.85
N HIS A 412 -6.39 -6.79 0.00
CA HIS A 412 -6.28 -7.03 1.43
C HIS A 412 -7.59 -7.63 1.97
N ALA A 413 -7.47 -8.83 2.54
CA ALA A 413 -8.59 -9.53 3.14
C ALA A 413 -8.81 -9.04 4.58
N GLY A 414 -9.46 -7.89 4.74
CA GLY A 414 -9.92 -7.43 6.06
C GLY A 414 -11.07 -8.27 6.64
N GLY A 415 -11.67 -9.10 5.79
CA GLY A 415 -12.75 -10.04 6.08
C GLY A 415 -13.48 -10.41 4.80
N ARG A 416 -14.28 -11.48 4.83
CA ARG A 416 -15.03 -11.96 3.65
C ARG A 416 -15.87 -10.87 2.97
N ALA A 417 -16.59 -10.06 3.76
CA ALA A 417 -17.46 -9.01 3.23
C ALA A 417 -16.71 -7.95 2.41
N VAL A 418 -15.45 -7.65 2.76
CA VAL A 418 -14.62 -6.72 1.99
C VAL A 418 -14.29 -7.32 0.63
N LEU A 419 -13.89 -8.60 0.58
CA LEU A 419 -13.56 -9.28 -0.67
C LEU A 419 -14.79 -9.39 -1.59
N ASP A 420 -15.94 -9.78 -1.04
CA ASP A 420 -17.19 -9.90 -1.81
C ASP A 420 -17.62 -8.56 -2.42
N GLU A 421 -17.45 -7.45 -1.68
CA GLU A 421 -17.74 -6.11 -2.17
C GLU A 421 -16.75 -5.64 -3.26
N MET A 422 -15.48 -6.06 -3.18
CA MET A 422 -14.48 -5.76 -4.21
C MET A 422 -14.74 -6.52 -5.50
N GLU A 423 -15.04 -7.81 -5.39
CA GLU A 423 -15.37 -8.66 -6.52
C GLU A 423 -16.55 -8.08 -7.30
N LYS A 424 -17.61 -7.70 -6.59
CA LYS A 424 -18.81 -7.10 -7.19
C LYS A 424 -18.55 -5.74 -7.83
N ASN A 425 -17.81 -4.85 -7.17
CA ASN A 425 -17.60 -3.48 -7.69
C ASN A 425 -16.62 -3.42 -8.87
N LEU A 426 -15.71 -4.39 -8.99
CA LEU A 426 -14.72 -4.47 -10.05
C LEU A 426 -15.03 -5.53 -11.11
N GLU A 427 -16.18 -6.20 -10.98
CA GLU A 427 -16.61 -7.28 -11.88
C GLU A 427 -15.49 -8.33 -12.08
N LEU A 428 -14.86 -8.70 -10.96
CA LEU A 428 -13.79 -9.70 -10.91
C LEU A 428 -14.42 -11.10 -10.87
N SER A 429 -13.74 -12.05 -11.48
CA SER A 429 -14.11 -13.47 -11.38
C SER A 429 -13.50 -14.13 -10.14
N ASP A 430 -14.00 -15.31 -9.79
CA ASP A 430 -13.45 -16.16 -8.72
C ASP A 430 -11.92 -16.36 -8.88
N TRP A 431 -11.44 -16.56 -10.11
CA TRP A 431 -10.02 -16.70 -10.41
C TRP A 431 -9.18 -15.50 -9.98
N HIS A 432 -9.68 -14.28 -10.19
CA HIS A 432 -8.98 -13.06 -9.76
C HIS A 432 -8.98 -12.93 -8.24
N MET A 433 -10.02 -13.44 -7.57
CA MET A 433 -10.19 -13.36 -6.11
C MET A 433 -9.47 -14.48 -5.37
N GLU A 434 -9.15 -15.57 -6.05
CA GLU A 434 -8.57 -16.80 -5.48
C GLU A 434 -7.36 -16.53 -4.57
N PRO A 435 -6.32 -15.74 -4.96
CA PRO A 435 -5.19 -15.49 -4.07
C PRO A 435 -5.59 -14.80 -2.77
N SER A 436 -6.54 -13.86 -2.85
CA SER A 436 -7.01 -13.09 -1.69
C SER A 436 -7.88 -13.96 -0.77
N ARG A 437 -8.74 -14.80 -1.35
CA ARG A 437 -9.63 -15.74 -0.61
C ARG A 437 -8.83 -16.86 0.04
N MET A 438 -7.89 -17.47 -0.67
CA MET A 438 -7.04 -18.54 -0.13
C MET A 438 -6.14 -18.04 1.00
N THR A 439 -5.66 -16.80 0.92
CA THR A 439 -4.92 -16.20 2.03
C THR A 439 -5.80 -15.99 3.26
N LEU A 440 -7.05 -15.51 3.07
CA LEU A 440 -8.01 -15.37 4.18
C LEU A 440 -8.34 -16.72 4.83
N ILE A 441 -8.49 -17.78 4.04
CA ILE A 441 -8.79 -19.12 4.54
C ILE A 441 -7.58 -19.71 5.28
N GLY A 442 -6.39 -19.67 4.68
CA GLY A 442 -5.20 -20.36 5.19
C GLY A 442 -4.43 -19.62 6.28
N LEU A 443 -4.37 -18.29 6.21
CA LEU A 443 -3.56 -17.46 7.12
C LEU A 443 -4.39 -16.47 7.96
N GLY A 444 -5.67 -16.29 7.63
CA GLY A 444 -6.55 -15.34 8.28
C GLY A 444 -6.24 -13.88 7.97
N THR A 445 -6.79 -12.94 8.74
CA THR A 445 -6.49 -11.51 8.53
C THR A 445 -5.17 -11.17 9.22
N LEU A 446 -4.09 -11.08 8.44
CA LEU A 446 -2.80 -10.57 8.92
C LEU A 446 -2.83 -9.04 8.81
N GLN A 447 -3.00 -8.35 9.93
CA GLN A 447 -3.26 -6.91 10.00
C GLN A 447 -2.13 -6.03 9.43
N ALA A 448 -0.97 -6.57 9.07
CA ALA A 448 0.10 -5.83 8.40
C ALA A 448 0.75 -6.65 7.29
N ALA A 449 1.11 -7.91 7.58
CA ALA A 449 1.87 -8.80 6.70
C ALA A 449 1.19 -9.06 5.35
N LEU A 450 -0.13 -9.19 5.35
CA LEU A 450 -0.92 -9.42 4.14
C LEU A 450 -0.86 -8.23 3.18
N CYS A 451 -0.69 -7.00 3.68
CA CYS A 451 -0.74 -5.81 2.84
C CYS A 451 0.51 -5.65 1.95
N GLY A 452 1.65 -6.21 2.36
CA GLY A 452 2.85 -6.25 1.51
C GLY A 452 2.68 -7.12 0.24
N MET A 453 1.73 -8.06 0.26
CA MET A 453 1.48 -8.99 -0.85
C MET A 453 0.14 -8.72 -1.54
N ASN A 454 -0.86 -8.22 -0.79
CA ASN A 454 -2.22 -8.02 -1.27
C ASN A 454 -2.50 -6.64 -1.89
N TRP A 455 -1.52 -6.12 -2.63
CA TRP A 455 -1.71 -5.08 -3.66
C TRP A 455 -0.51 -5.01 -4.60
N LEU A 456 0.04 -6.17 -4.98
CA LEU A 456 0.77 -6.26 -6.23
C LEU A 456 -0.25 -6.63 -7.29
N THR A 457 -0.68 -5.65 -8.09
CA THR A 457 -1.32 -5.97 -9.35
C THR A 457 -0.25 -6.51 -10.29
N LEU A 458 -0.32 -7.81 -10.54
CA LEU A 458 0.69 -8.50 -11.32
C LEU A 458 0.30 -8.43 -12.79
N ARG A 459 1.19 -7.86 -13.60
CA ARG A 459 1.33 -8.23 -15.00
C ARG A 459 2.57 -9.12 -15.07
N PRO A 460 2.49 -10.37 -15.54
CA PRO A 460 3.67 -11.10 -15.95
C PRO A 460 4.43 -10.26 -16.96
N ARG A 461 5.74 -10.43 -16.94
CA ARG A 461 6.61 -9.75 -17.89
C ARG A 461 6.33 -10.32 -19.27
N GLU A 462 5.87 -9.49 -20.21
CA GLU A 462 6.00 -9.78 -21.65
C GLU A 462 7.50 -10.04 -21.90
N GLU A 463 7.82 -11.24 -22.38
CA GLU A 463 9.18 -11.77 -22.55
C GLU A 463 10.09 -10.86 -23.39
#